data_AF-A0A1C5XSG3-F1
#
_entry.id   AF-A0A1C5XSG3-F1
#
_cell.length_a   1.000
_cell.length_b   1.000
_cell.length_c   1.000
_cell.angle_alpha   90.00
_cell.angle_beta   90.00
_cell.angle_gamma   90.00
#
_symmetry.space_group_name_H-M   'P 1'
#
loop_
_entity.id
_entity.type
_entity.pdbx_description
1 polymer ?
#
loop_
_entity_poly.entity_id
_entity_poly.type
_entity_poly.pdbx_seq_one_letter_code
_entity_poly.pdbx_strand_id
1 'polypeptide(L)'
;MGAISRAFQPGCKFEIMLCLVGGQGAGKSTFFRLLAVRDEWFSDDLRKLDDDNVYRKLQGHWMIEMSEMMATANAKSIEEIKSFLSRQKEVYKIPYETHPADRPRQCVFGGTSNALDFLPLDRSGNRRFIPVMVYPEQAEVHILEDEAASRAYIEQMWAEAMEIYRSGRFKLAFSPTMQRYLKEHQRDFMPEDTKAGMIQAYLDKYTGSMVCSKQLYKEALNHAFDEPKQWEIREINEIMNQCITGWRYFPNPRMFSEYGRQKGWERENPATDSGNPSEKTTDDFVEVTEQMELPF
;
A
#
# COMPACT_ATOMS: atom_id res chain seq x y z
N MET A 1 -3.28 -1.62 20.40
CA MET A 1 -3.10 -3.10 20.28
C MET A 1 -1.70 -3.50 19.83
N GLY A 2 -1.24 -3.15 18.63
CA GLY A 2 0.09 -3.58 18.12
C GLY A 2 1.27 -3.25 19.03
N ALA A 3 1.28 -2.06 19.63
CA ALA A 3 2.31 -1.66 20.59
C ALA A 3 2.33 -2.55 21.84
N ILE A 4 1.16 -2.87 22.41
CA ILE A 4 1.01 -3.79 23.55
C ILE A 4 1.57 -5.16 23.17
N SER A 5 1.14 -5.70 22.02
CA SER A 5 1.64 -6.99 21.52
C SER A 5 3.16 -7.00 21.37
N ARG A 6 3.77 -5.92 20.87
CA ARG A 6 5.23 -5.82 20.74
C ARG A 6 5.97 -5.79 22.09
N ALA A 7 5.37 -5.17 23.12
CA ALA A 7 5.94 -5.14 24.47
C ALA A 7 5.86 -6.51 25.18
N PHE A 8 4.68 -7.14 25.19
CA PHE A 8 4.42 -8.39 25.93
C PHE A 8 4.78 -9.66 25.14
N GLN A 9 4.83 -9.58 23.82
CA GLN A 9 5.25 -10.67 22.92
C GLN A 9 6.31 -10.14 21.94
N PRO A 10 7.55 -9.92 22.41
CA PRO A 10 8.64 -9.45 21.56
C PRO A 10 8.77 -10.29 20.30
N GLY A 11 8.84 -9.61 19.15
CA GLY A 11 8.94 -10.25 17.84
C GLY A 11 7.65 -10.79 17.24
N CYS A 12 6.49 -10.51 17.84
CA CYS A 12 5.21 -10.71 17.16
C CYS A 12 5.17 -9.96 15.81
N LYS A 13 4.44 -10.50 14.83
CA LYS A 13 4.31 -9.86 13.53
C LYS A 13 3.38 -8.64 13.65
N PHE A 14 3.96 -7.45 13.47
CA PHE A 14 3.22 -6.20 13.38
C PHE A 14 4.00 -5.23 12.49
N GLU A 15 3.35 -4.71 11.43
CA GLU A 15 3.99 -3.93 10.36
C GLU A 15 3.22 -2.64 10.01
N ILE A 16 2.21 -2.28 10.80
CA ILE A 16 1.39 -1.08 10.58
C ILE A 16 2.06 0.10 11.30
N MET A 17 2.14 1.22 10.59
CA MET A 17 2.67 2.50 11.03
C MET A 17 1.55 3.53 10.95
N LEU A 18 1.23 4.15 12.09
CA LEU A 18 0.29 5.27 12.15
C LEU A 18 1.00 6.53 11.64
N CYS A 19 0.42 7.25 10.71
CA CYS A 19 1.00 8.44 10.12
C CYS A 19 0.11 9.66 10.38
N LEU A 20 0.55 10.58 11.23
CA LEU A 20 -0.16 11.81 11.50
C LEU A 20 0.22 12.88 10.47
N VAL A 21 -0.79 13.43 9.79
CA VAL A 21 -0.62 14.44 8.73
C VAL A 21 -1.33 15.72 9.14
N GLY A 22 -0.65 16.85 9.10
CA GLY A 22 -1.29 18.13 9.44
C GLY A 22 -0.28 19.26 9.59
N GLY A 23 -0.76 20.46 9.87
CA GLY A 23 0.09 21.66 10.00
C GLY A 23 1.20 21.54 11.05
N GLN A 24 2.22 22.38 10.93
CA GLN A 24 3.24 22.52 11.96
C GLN A 24 2.60 22.97 13.28
N GLY A 25 3.13 22.51 14.41
CA GLY A 25 2.60 22.87 15.74
C GLY A 25 1.37 22.06 16.17
N ALA A 26 0.81 21.20 15.33
CA ALA A 26 -0.36 20.36 15.61
C ALA A 26 -0.19 19.29 16.73
N GLY A 27 0.93 19.30 17.46
CA GLY A 27 1.20 18.33 18.53
C GLY A 27 1.49 16.89 18.07
N LYS A 28 1.77 16.65 16.79
CA LYS A 28 1.97 15.30 16.21
C LYS A 28 3.10 14.50 16.88
N SER A 29 4.30 15.09 17.00
CA SER A 29 5.44 14.44 17.66
C SER A 29 5.19 14.29 19.17
N THR A 30 4.58 15.30 19.80
CA THR A 30 4.16 15.23 21.20
C THR A 30 3.18 14.07 21.44
N PHE A 31 2.25 13.83 20.52
CA PHE A 31 1.34 12.69 20.63
C PHE A 31 2.11 11.37 20.73
N PHE A 32 3.10 11.12 19.88
CA PHE A 32 3.91 9.90 19.96
C PHE A 32 4.77 9.84 21.23
N ARG A 33 5.32 10.98 21.68
CA ARG A 33 6.04 11.07 22.97
C ARG A 33 5.16 10.67 24.14
N LEU A 34 3.96 11.24 24.25
CA LEU A 34 3.04 10.92 25.34
C LEU A 34 2.48 9.49 25.21
N LEU A 35 2.25 9.01 23.98
CA LEU A 35 1.80 7.64 23.70
C LEU A 35 2.79 6.59 24.21
N ALA A 36 4.08 6.91 24.29
CA ALA A 36 5.10 6.06 24.88
C ALA A 36 4.95 5.88 26.40
N VAL A 37 4.03 6.61 27.06
CA VAL A 37 3.81 6.67 28.53
C VAL A 37 4.98 7.33 29.25
N ARG A 38 6.19 6.86 29.00
CA ARG A 38 7.45 7.42 29.51
C ARG A 38 8.28 7.96 28.36
N ASP A 39 8.86 9.13 28.58
CA ASP A 39 9.60 9.84 27.55
C ASP A 39 10.89 9.08 27.17
N GLU A 40 11.47 8.30 28.08
CA GLU A 40 12.64 7.45 27.77
C GLU A 40 12.31 6.28 26.82
N TRP A 41 11.04 5.96 26.64
CA TRP A 41 10.59 4.94 25.69
C TRP A 41 10.24 5.52 24.32
N PHE A 42 10.40 6.83 24.13
CA PHE A 42 10.17 7.51 22.88
C PHE A 42 11.50 7.88 22.19
N SER A 43 11.54 7.76 20.86
CA SER A 43 12.66 8.27 20.06
C SER A 43 12.19 8.79 18.71
N ASP A 44 12.76 9.90 18.26
CA ASP A 44 12.60 10.51 16.93
C ASP A 44 13.92 10.56 16.15
N ASP A 45 14.99 9.96 16.67
CA ASP A 45 16.34 10.03 16.08
C ASP A 45 16.53 9.04 14.91
N LEU A 46 15.49 8.31 14.52
CA LEU A 46 15.55 7.40 13.38
C LEU A 46 15.39 8.16 12.05
N ARG A 47 16.47 8.78 11.59
CA ARG A 47 16.52 9.55 10.33
C ARG A 47 16.88 8.74 9.09
N LYS A 48 17.57 7.61 9.28
CA LYS A 48 18.12 6.77 8.21
C LYS A 48 18.05 5.30 8.60
N LEU A 49 17.56 4.46 7.68
CA LEU A 49 17.40 3.02 7.91
C LEU A 49 18.63 2.19 7.51
N ASP A 50 19.56 2.80 6.77
CA ASP A 50 20.79 2.20 6.27
C ASP A 50 21.98 2.42 7.22
N ASP A 51 21.79 3.06 8.36
CA ASP A 51 22.83 3.24 9.38
C ASP A 51 23.07 1.91 10.11
N ASP A 52 24.33 1.45 10.11
CA ASP A 52 24.78 0.27 10.85
C ASP A 52 24.42 0.34 12.35
N ASN A 53 24.16 1.55 12.88
CA ASN A 53 23.76 1.79 14.26
C ASN A 53 22.24 1.96 14.47
N VAL A 54 21.40 1.74 13.45
CA VAL A 54 19.93 1.81 13.59
C VAL A 54 19.44 1.05 14.82
N TYR A 55 20.01 -0.14 15.07
CA TYR A 55 19.60 -0.97 16.21
C TYR A 55 19.80 -0.28 17.56
N ARG A 56 20.84 0.56 17.71
CA ARG A 56 21.10 1.29 18.97
C ARG A 56 20.02 2.31 19.21
N LYS A 57 19.50 2.90 18.13
CA LYS A 57 18.37 3.82 18.16
C LYS A 57 17.06 3.12 18.49
N LEU A 58 16.92 1.84 18.18
CA LEU A 58 15.73 1.05 18.55
C LEU A 58 15.76 0.57 20.01
N GLN A 59 16.96 0.29 20.54
CA GLN A 59 17.10 -0.32 21.85
C GLN A 59 16.61 0.61 22.96
N GLY A 60 15.72 0.10 23.82
CA GLY A 60 15.16 0.85 24.95
C GLY A 60 13.93 1.69 24.59
N HIS A 61 13.63 1.88 23.30
CA HIS A 61 12.48 2.66 22.84
C HIS A 61 11.33 1.74 22.44
N TRP A 62 10.12 2.09 22.90
CA TRP A 62 8.88 1.41 22.56
C TRP A 62 8.14 2.09 21.40
N MET A 63 8.16 3.43 21.37
CA MET A 63 7.57 4.25 20.31
C MET A 63 8.67 4.97 19.55
N ILE A 64 8.70 4.79 18.24
CA ILE A 64 9.71 5.43 17.39
C ILE A 64 9.02 6.26 16.33
N GLU A 65 9.23 7.57 16.38
CA GLU A 65 8.78 8.48 15.34
C GLU A 65 9.76 8.49 14.16
N MET A 66 9.22 8.47 12.95
CA MET A 66 9.91 8.69 11.69
C MET A 66 9.36 9.99 11.09
N SER A 67 9.97 11.11 11.45
CA SER A 67 9.58 12.44 10.97
C SER A 67 10.02 12.64 9.52
N GLU A 68 9.08 13.04 8.65
CA GLU A 68 9.33 13.48 7.26
C GLU A 68 10.03 12.48 6.31
N MET A 69 10.39 11.29 6.78
CA MET A 69 11.13 10.29 5.99
C MET A 69 10.37 9.79 4.76
N MET A 70 9.04 9.87 4.74
CA MET A 70 8.25 9.33 3.63
C MET A 70 8.08 10.29 2.46
N ALA A 71 8.04 11.61 2.72
CA ALA A 71 7.79 12.62 1.70
C ALA A 71 8.94 12.75 0.67
N THR A 72 10.14 12.28 1.02
CA THR A 72 11.33 12.30 0.14
C THR A 72 11.80 10.90 -0.27
N ALA A 73 11.03 9.87 0.06
CA ALA A 73 11.39 8.48 -0.19
C ALA A 73 11.21 8.10 -1.67
N ASN A 74 12.30 7.69 -2.32
CA ASN A 74 12.26 7.08 -3.65
C ASN A 74 11.81 5.60 -3.59
N ALA A 75 11.44 5.01 -4.74
CA ALA A 75 10.99 3.61 -4.87
C ALA A 75 11.79 2.60 -4.02
N LYS A 76 13.12 2.70 -4.08
CA LYS A 76 14.03 1.81 -3.33
C LYS A 76 13.88 1.99 -1.82
N SER A 77 13.91 3.23 -1.34
CA SER A 77 13.77 3.52 0.09
C SER A 77 12.41 3.10 0.65
N ILE A 78 11.34 3.09 -0.16
CA ILE A 78 10.01 2.63 0.25
C ILE A 78 10.00 1.13 0.51
N GLU A 79 10.63 0.34 -0.38
CA GLU A 79 10.78 -1.10 -0.18
C GLU A 79 11.62 -1.40 1.07
N GLU A 80 12.68 -0.61 1.30
CA GLU A 80 13.50 -0.71 2.51
C GLU A 80 12.70 -0.38 3.78
N ILE A 81 11.90 0.70 3.79
CA ILE A 81 11.00 1.04 4.91
C ILE A 81 10.00 -0.09 5.15
N LYS A 82 9.33 -0.58 4.10
CA LYS A 82 8.36 -1.68 4.20
C LYS A 82 8.99 -2.95 4.75
N SER A 83 10.17 -3.30 4.25
CA SER A 83 10.97 -4.43 4.74
C SER A 83 11.32 -4.22 6.21
N PHE A 84 11.81 -3.03 6.56
CA PHE A 84 12.16 -2.65 7.92
C PHE A 84 10.98 -2.76 8.86
N LEU A 85 9.82 -2.15 8.57
CA LEU A 85 8.59 -2.27 9.37
C LEU A 85 8.13 -3.73 9.55
N SER A 86 8.36 -4.55 8.53
CA SER A 86 7.96 -5.96 8.51
C SER A 86 8.78 -6.87 9.42
N ARG A 87 9.98 -6.45 9.85
CA ARG A 87 10.89 -7.30 10.65
C ARG A 87 10.30 -7.66 12.01
N GLN A 88 10.56 -8.91 12.41
CA GLN A 88 10.18 -9.45 13.72
C GLN A 88 11.36 -9.44 14.70
N LYS A 89 12.59 -9.48 14.19
CA LYS A 89 13.81 -9.44 14.99
C LYS A 89 14.86 -8.64 14.24
N GLU A 90 15.76 -8.03 14.99
CA GLU A 90 17.02 -7.53 14.45
C GLU A 90 18.12 -8.56 14.70
N VAL A 91 19.05 -8.66 13.76
CA VAL A 91 20.25 -9.49 13.92
C VAL A 91 21.43 -8.54 13.93
N TYR A 92 22.07 -8.37 15.09
CA TYR A 92 23.21 -7.46 15.20
C TYR A 92 24.17 -7.87 16.31
N LYS A 93 25.38 -7.33 16.22
CA LYS A 93 26.45 -7.50 17.20
C LYS A 93 26.62 -6.19 17.97
N ILE A 94 26.46 -6.22 19.29
CA ILE A 94 26.86 -5.09 20.13
C ILE A 94 28.40 -5.03 20.21
N PRO A 95 28.99 -3.87 20.54
CA PRO A 95 30.40 -3.80 20.91
C PRO A 95 30.74 -4.90 21.91
N TYR A 96 31.90 -5.53 21.71
CA TYR A 96 32.46 -6.58 22.56
C TYR A 96 31.74 -7.95 22.53
N GLU A 97 30.63 -8.12 21.78
CA GLU A 97 30.08 -9.45 21.50
C GLU A 97 30.90 -10.18 20.43
N THR A 98 31.07 -11.49 20.58
CA THR A 98 31.81 -12.29 19.59
C THR A 98 30.99 -12.50 18.31
N HIS A 99 29.68 -12.78 18.45
CA HIS A 99 28.79 -13.12 17.35
C HIS A 99 27.51 -12.26 17.36
N PRO A 100 26.90 -11.97 16.20
CA PRO A 100 25.58 -11.35 16.13
C PRO A 100 24.54 -12.22 16.84
N ALA A 101 23.61 -11.57 17.55
CA ALA A 101 22.50 -12.23 18.23
C ALA A 101 21.17 -11.76 17.66
N ASP A 102 20.20 -12.68 17.64
CA ASP A 102 18.80 -12.37 17.35
C ASP A 102 18.19 -11.60 18.52
N ARG A 103 17.64 -10.42 18.24
CA ARG A 103 16.92 -9.61 19.23
C ARG A 103 15.50 -9.35 18.76
N PRO A 104 14.49 -9.94 19.43
CA PRO A 104 13.10 -9.81 19.01
C PRO A 104 12.63 -8.37 19.20
N ARG A 105 11.97 -7.83 18.18
CA ARG A 105 11.61 -6.41 18.13
C ARG A 105 10.42 -6.11 19.06
N GLN A 106 10.60 -5.08 19.89
CA GLN A 106 9.61 -4.60 20.87
C GLN A 106 9.03 -3.22 20.53
N CYS A 107 9.63 -2.47 19.60
CA CYS A 107 9.14 -1.15 19.22
C CYS A 107 8.04 -1.20 18.15
N VAL A 108 7.28 -0.11 18.08
CA VAL A 108 6.38 0.24 16.97
C VAL A 108 6.78 1.60 16.39
N PHE A 109 6.34 1.84 15.15
CA PHE A 109 6.70 3.05 14.42
C PHE A 109 5.48 3.95 14.23
N GLY A 110 5.72 5.25 14.38
CA GLY A 110 4.81 6.34 14.02
C GLY A 110 5.45 7.22 12.97
N GLY A 111 4.68 7.75 12.04
CA GLY A 111 5.12 8.75 11.08
C GLY A 111 4.46 10.09 11.36
N THR A 112 5.18 11.17 11.11
CA THR A 112 4.63 12.53 11.08
C THR A 112 4.95 13.19 9.74
N SER A 113 3.99 13.93 9.19
CA SER A 113 4.18 14.71 7.98
C SER A 113 3.41 16.02 8.05
N ASN A 114 3.98 17.05 7.43
CA ASN A 114 3.29 18.31 7.13
C ASN A 114 2.75 18.34 5.70
N ALA A 115 3.27 17.49 4.81
CA ALA A 115 2.83 17.35 3.43
C ALA A 115 1.65 16.37 3.34
N LEU A 116 0.64 16.71 2.53
CA LEU A 116 -0.51 15.83 2.26
C LEU A 116 -0.10 14.64 1.39
N ASP A 117 0.73 14.88 0.39
CA ASP A 117 1.24 13.90 -0.58
C ASP A 117 2.46 13.11 -0.05
N PHE A 118 2.49 12.83 1.26
CA PHE A 118 3.63 12.18 1.91
C PHE A 118 3.73 10.67 1.67
N LEU A 119 2.64 10.02 1.25
CA LEU A 119 2.71 8.61 0.93
C LEU A 119 3.44 8.45 -0.39
N PRO A 120 4.31 7.45 -0.49
CA PRO A 120 4.97 7.20 -1.75
C PRO A 120 3.99 6.81 -2.85
N LEU A 121 4.36 7.13 -4.09
CA LEU A 121 3.68 6.65 -5.29
C LEU A 121 3.93 5.15 -5.48
N ASP A 122 3.23 4.34 -4.68
CA ASP A 122 3.22 2.90 -4.78
C ASP A 122 1.83 2.42 -5.17
N ARG A 123 1.69 2.03 -6.43
CA ARG A 123 0.43 1.59 -7.02
C ARG A 123 0.02 0.23 -6.44
N SER A 124 0.98 -0.60 -6.03
CA SER A 124 0.75 -1.91 -5.39
C SER A 124 0.09 -1.80 -4.00
N GLY A 125 0.22 -0.65 -3.36
CA GLY A 125 -0.57 -0.22 -2.20
C GLY A 125 0.22 0.01 -0.92
N ASN A 126 -0.19 1.05 -0.19
CA ASN A 126 0.46 1.54 1.03
C ASN A 126 -0.10 0.94 2.32
N ARG A 127 -0.51 -0.34 2.33
CA ARG A 127 -1.24 -0.99 3.45
C ARG A 127 -0.58 -0.89 4.84
N ARG A 128 0.72 -0.62 4.89
CA ARG A 128 1.51 -0.48 6.13
C ARG A 128 1.42 0.91 6.72
N PHE A 129 0.96 1.91 5.98
CA PHE A 129 0.92 3.31 6.38
C PHE A 129 -0.52 3.75 6.57
N ILE A 130 -0.88 4.20 7.77
CA ILE A 130 -2.27 4.60 8.08
C ILE A 130 -2.28 6.11 8.27
N PRO A 131 -2.60 6.88 7.21
CA PRO A 131 -2.70 8.32 7.31
C PRO A 131 -3.91 8.70 8.17
N VAL A 132 -3.69 9.63 9.11
CA VAL A 132 -4.72 10.27 9.92
C VAL A 132 -4.46 11.77 9.88
N MET A 133 -5.46 12.51 9.40
CA MET A 133 -5.42 13.97 9.38
C MET A 133 -5.58 14.53 10.80
N VAL A 134 -4.75 15.50 11.12
CA VAL A 134 -4.78 16.26 12.36
C VAL A 134 -5.13 17.70 12.01
N TYR A 135 -6.25 18.17 12.58
CA TYR A 135 -6.80 19.50 12.38
C TYR A 135 -6.75 20.26 13.72
N PRO A 136 -5.67 21.02 14.01
CA PRO A 136 -5.51 21.74 15.28
C PRO A 136 -6.67 22.70 15.56
N GLU A 137 -7.22 23.31 14.52
CA GLU A 137 -8.34 24.25 14.60
C GLU A 137 -9.66 23.59 15.02
N GLN A 138 -9.78 22.26 14.91
CA GLN A 138 -10.94 21.49 15.34
C GLN A 138 -10.71 20.80 16.70
N ALA A 139 -9.53 20.96 17.31
CA ALA A 139 -9.23 20.34 18.59
C ALA A 139 -9.95 21.10 19.72
N GLU A 140 -10.80 20.39 20.46
CA GLU A 140 -11.42 20.94 21.69
C GLU A 140 -10.39 21.21 22.79
N VAL A 141 -9.35 20.38 22.84
CA VAL A 141 -8.22 20.48 23.76
C VAL A 141 -6.95 20.19 23.00
N HIS A 142 -5.97 21.10 23.05
CA HIS A 142 -4.69 20.87 22.42
C HIS A 142 -3.77 20.07 23.36
N ILE A 143 -3.08 19.05 22.84
CA ILE A 143 -2.21 18.15 23.63
C ILE A 143 -1.04 18.84 24.37
N LEU A 144 -0.78 20.10 24.04
CA LEU A 144 0.26 20.93 24.67
C LEU A 144 -0.29 21.92 25.71
N GLU A 145 -1.62 22.08 25.83
CA GLU A 145 -2.22 23.02 26.77
C GLU A 145 -2.03 22.58 28.22
N ASP A 146 -2.31 21.30 28.49
CA ASP A 146 -2.07 20.67 29.79
C ASP A 146 -1.50 19.26 29.56
N GLU A 147 -0.18 19.15 29.71
CA GLU A 147 0.52 17.88 29.53
C GLU A 147 0.14 16.86 30.62
N ALA A 148 -0.13 17.28 31.85
CA ALA A 148 -0.50 16.37 32.94
C ALA A 148 -1.87 15.75 32.69
N ALA A 149 -2.85 16.56 32.28
CA ALA A 149 -4.16 16.07 31.86
C ALA A 149 -4.07 15.16 30.62
N SER A 150 -3.26 15.54 29.63
CA SER A 150 -3.04 14.74 28.42
C SER A 150 -2.42 13.37 28.73
N ARG A 151 -1.45 13.32 29.65
CA ARG A 151 -0.85 12.05 30.11
C ARG A 151 -1.86 11.18 30.83
N ALA A 152 -2.64 11.75 31.75
CA ALA A 152 -3.67 10.99 32.47
C ALA A 152 -4.71 10.40 31.51
N TYR A 153 -5.11 11.15 30.47
CA TYR A 153 -6.00 10.64 29.43
C TYR A 153 -5.38 9.48 28.64
N ILE A 154 -4.11 9.61 28.24
CA ILE A 154 -3.39 8.56 27.49
C ILE A 154 -3.17 7.31 28.35
N GLU A 155 -2.87 7.47 29.64
CA GLU A 155 -2.76 6.37 30.60
C GLU A 155 -4.09 5.62 30.74
N GLN A 156 -5.21 6.34 30.85
CA GLN A 156 -6.54 5.74 30.88
C GLN A 156 -6.86 5.00 29.58
N MET A 157 -6.54 5.60 28.42
CA MET A 157 -6.69 4.93 27.13
C MET A 157 -5.87 3.64 27.04
N TRP A 158 -4.64 3.63 27.57
CA TRP A 158 -3.84 2.42 27.67
C TRP A 158 -4.43 1.37 28.61
N ALA A 159 -5.02 1.79 29.73
CA ALA A 159 -5.73 0.89 30.65
C ALA A 159 -6.88 0.16 29.94
N GLU A 160 -7.72 0.88 29.19
CA GLU A 160 -8.81 0.30 28.41
C GLU A 160 -8.30 -0.61 27.29
N ALA A 161 -7.26 -0.19 26.57
CA ALA A 161 -6.63 -1.01 25.54
C ALA A 161 -6.02 -2.31 26.12
N MET A 162 -5.51 -2.26 27.36
CA MET A 162 -4.96 -3.43 28.05
C MET A 162 -6.06 -4.43 28.42
N GLU A 163 -7.27 -3.98 28.78
CA GLU A 163 -8.40 -4.88 29.02
C GLU A 163 -8.82 -5.61 27.73
N ILE A 164 -8.85 -4.91 26.60
CA ILE A 164 -9.08 -5.55 25.29
C ILE A 164 -8.00 -6.59 25.00
N TYR A 165 -6.73 -6.25 25.27
CA TYR A 165 -5.61 -7.18 25.07
C TYR A 165 -5.72 -8.43 25.93
N ARG A 166 -6.01 -8.27 27.22
CA ARG A 166 -6.22 -9.36 28.19
C ARG A 166 -7.39 -10.25 27.82
N SER A 167 -8.45 -9.69 27.23
CA SER A 167 -9.60 -10.47 26.77
C SER A 167 -9.27 -11.44 25.63
N GLY A 168 -8.17 -11.21 24.91
CA GLY A 168 -7.79 -11.96 23.69
C GLY A 168 -8.71 -11.73 22.49
N ARG A 169 -9.77 -10.92 22.62
CA ARG A 169 -10.77 -10.67 21.57
C ARG A 169 -10.36 -9.52 20.64
N PHE A 170 -9.21 -9.65 19.99
CA PHE A 170 -8.72 -8.67 19.02
C PHE A 170 -7.98 -9.33 17.86
N LYS A 171 -7.81 -8.58 16.77
CA LYS A 171 -6.94 -8.96 15.65
C LYS A 171 -5.99 -7.81 15.35
N LEU A 172 -4.73 -8.13 15.03
CA LEU A 172 -3.74 -7.15 14.55
C LEU A 172 -3.85 -6.86 13.05
N ALA A 173 -4.99 -7.22 12.45
CA ALA A 173 -5.28 -7.00 11.05
C ALA A 173 -6.65 -6.34 10.92
N PHE A 174 -6.76 -5.40 9.98
CA PHE A 174 -8.02 -4.75 9.64
C PHE A 174 -8.97 -5.72 8.94
N SER A 175 -10.28 -5.45 9.07
CA SER A 175 -11.30 -6.17 8.30
C SER A 175 -11.15 -5.91 6.80
N PRO A 176 -11.66 -6.80 5.92
CA PRO A 176 -11.65 -6.56 4.48
C PRO A 176 -12.34 -5.25 4.08
N THR A 177 -13.39 -4.84 4.80
CA THR A 177 -14.08 -3.57 4.59
C THR A 177 -13.18 -2.38 4.89
N MET A 178 -12.50 -2.39 6.05
CA MET A 178 -11.56 -1.34 6.44
C MET A 178 -10.35 -1.30 5.50
N GLN A 179 -9.88 -2.44 5.01
CA GLN A 179 -8.79 -2.48 4.02
C GLN A 179 -9.15 -1.79 2.71
N ARG A 180 -10.39 -1.94 2.22
CA ARG A 180 -10.86 -1.24 1.02
C ARG A 180 -10.95 0.27 1.26
N TYR A 181 -11.55 0.67 2.38
CA TYR A 181 -11.62 2.07 2.78
C TYR A 181 -10.21 2.69 2.87
N LEU A 182 -9.28 2.03 3.56
CA LEU A 182 -7.90 2.51 3.68
C LEU A 182 -7.21 2.61 2.33
N LYS A 183 -7.43 1.66 1.41
CA LYS A 183 -6.85 1.72 0.06
C LYS A 183 -7.32 2.96 -0.70
N GLU A 184 -8.60 3.32 -0.58
CA GLU A 184 -9.16 4.54 -1.19
C GLU A 184 -8.61 5.79 -0.51
N HIS A 185 -8.73 5.86 0.82
CA HIS A 185 -8.26 7.00 1.62
C HIS A 185 -6.76 7.27 1.44
N GLN A 186 -5.93 6.23 1.31
CA GLN A 186 -4.48 6.39 1.07
C GLN A 186 -4.18 7.08 -0.27
N ARG A 187 -5.05 6.99 -1.27
CA ARG A 187 -4.82 7.66 -2.57
C ARG A 187 -4.79 9.17 -2.43
N ASP A 188 -5.56 9.71 -1.48
CA ASP A 188 -5.63 11.16 -1.21
C ASP A 188 -4.31 11.71 -0.62
N PHE A 189 -3.44 10.82 -0.14
CA PHE A 189 -2.13 11.17 0.43
C PHE A 189 -0.96 10.78 -0.48
N MET A 190 -1.24 10.30 -1.68
CA MET A 190 -0.23 10.00 -2.69
C MET A 190 -0.06 11.21 -3.61
N PRO A 191 1.16 11.48 -4.11
CA PRO A 191 1.34 12.49 -5.14
C PRO A 191 0.60 12.08 -6.41
N GLU A 192 0.26 13.08 -7.23
CA GLU A 192 -0.39 12.85 -8.51
C GLU A 192 0.49 12.00 -9.44
N ASP A 193 -0.11 10.95 -10.00
CA ASP A 193 0.56 10.09 -10.99
C ASP A 193 0.48 10.73 -12.38
N THR A 194 1.37 11.69 -12.63
CA THR A 194 1.43 12.42 -13.91
C THR A 194 1.55 11.48 -15.12
N LYS A 195 2.32 10.38 -15.00
CA LYS A 195 2.47 9.37 -16.06
C LYS A 195 1.16 8.62 -16.33
N ALA A 196 0.44 8.24 -15.28
CA ALA A 196 -0.88 7.63 -15.45
C ALA A 196 -1.86 8.58 -16.13
N GLY A 197 -1.84 9.87 -15.77
CA GLY A 197 -2.65 10.90 -16.44
C GLY A 197 -2.32 11.05 -17.93
N MET A 198 -1.03 11.09 -18.29
CA MET A 198 -0.59 11.15 -19.69
C MET A 198 -0.99 9.91 -20.49
N ILE A 199 -0.82 8.72 -19.91
CA ILE A 199 -1.23 7.45 -20.52
C ILE A 199 -2.74 7.40 -20.73
N GLN A 200 -3.53 7.77 -19.72
CA GLN A 200 -4.99 7.83 -19.85
C GLN A 200 -5.42 8.80 -20.96
N ALA A 201 -4.87 10.01 -20.99
CA ALA A 201 -5.20 11.02 -22.01
C ALA A 201 -4.85 10.56 -23.44
N TYR A 202 -3.77 9.79 -23.60
CA TYR A 202 -3.45 9.14 -24.87
C TYR A 202 -4.48 8.05 -25.21
N LEU A 203 -4.78 7.16 -24.27
CA LEU A 203 -5.72 6.05 -24.50
C LEU A 203 -7.14 6.52 -24.81
N ASP A 204 -7.58 7.65 -24.26
CA ASP A 204 -8.90 8.22 -24.53
C ASP A 204 -9.02 8.70 -25.99
N LYS A 205 -7.92 9.23 -26.55
CA LYS A 205 -7.85 9.68 -27.95
C LYS A 205 -7.50 8.56 -28.91
N TYR A 206 -6.99 7.44 -28.40
CA TYR A 206 -6.52 6.33 -29.19
C TYR A 206 -7.70 5.58 -29.83
N THR A 207 -7.63 5.42 -31.16
CA THR A 207 -8.67 4.75 -31.96
C THR A 207 -8.40 3.27 -32.18
N GLY A 208 -7.18 2.79 -31.91
CA GLY A 208 -6.82 1.38 -32.06
C GLY A 208 -7.38 0.51 -30.92
N SER A 209 -7.43 -0.81 -31.17
CA SER A 209 -7.94 -1.80 -30.23
C SER A 209 -6.87 -2.43 -29.34
N MET A 210 -5.57 -2.20 -29.62
CA MET A 210 -4.46 -2.80 -28.89
C MET A 210 -3.33 -1.80 -28.67
N VAL A 211 -2.69 -1.86 -27.51
CA VAL A 211 -1.50 -1.05 -27.16
C VAL A 211 -0.43 -1.92 -26.49
N CYS A 212 0.84 -1.54 -26.63
CA CYS A 212 1.95 -2.18 -25.90
C CYS A 212 2.77 -1.16 -25.10
N SER A 213 3.59 -1.63 -24.16
CA SER A 213 4.34 -0.74 -23.27
C SER A 213 5.33 0.16 -24.01
N LYS A 214 5.92 -0.31 -25.13
CA LYS A 214 6.82 0.50 -25.97
C LYS A 214 6.08 1.64 -26.66
N GLN A 215 4.88 1.36 -27.16
CA GLN A 215 4.01 2.37 -27.78
C GLN A 215 3.63 3.44 -26.76
N LEU A 216 3.19 3.05 -25.57
CA LEU A 216 2.84 3.98 -24.50
C LEU A 216 4.04 4.83 -24.06
N TYR A 217 5.23 4.24 -23.98
CA TYR A 217 6.45 4.99 -23.67
C TYR A 217 6.75 6.07 -24.72
N LYS A 218 6.73 5.71 -26.01
CA LYS A 218 7.11 6.63 -27.08
C LYS A 218 6.04 7.68 -27.38
N GLU A 219 4.78 7.26 -27.45
CA GLU A 219 3.66 8.10 -27.89
C GLU A 219 2.93 8.77 -26.74
N ALA A 220 2.69 8.08 -25.61
CA ALA A 220 1.95 8.65 -24.49
C ALA A 220 2.84 9.46 -23.55
N LEU A 221 4.09 9.02 -23.34
CA LEU A 221 5.06 9.69 -22.46
C LEU A 221 6.06 10.60 -23.23
N ASN A 222 5.83 10.84 -24.53
CA ASN A 222 6.64 11.73 -25.38
C ASN A 222 8.13 11.35 -25.53
N HIS A 223 8.48 10.07 -25.42
CA HIS A 223 9.85 9.58 -25.63
C HIS A 223 10.08 9.05 -27.06
N ALA A 224 9.75 9.84 -28.08
CA ALA A 224 9.68 9.39 -29.48
C ALA A 224 10.97 8.72 -30.00
N PHE A 225 12.14 9.15 -29.50
CA PHE A 225 13.45 8.70 -29.99
C PHE A 225 14.21 7.78 -29.01
N ASP A 226 13.68 7.55 -27.82
CA ASP A 226 14.36 6.76 -26.78
C ASP A 226 13.86 5.31 -26.75
N GLU A 227 14.75 4.37 -26.44
CA GLU A 227 14.33 3.02 -26.08
C GLU A 227 14.12 2.91 -24.57
N PRO A 228 12.97 2.39 -24.12
CA PRO A 228 12.67 2.30 -22.69
C PRO A 228 13.59 1.31 -21.99
N LYS A 229 14.08 1.69 -20.83
CA LYS A 229 14.74 0.79 -19.88
C LYS A 229 13.72 -0.19 -19.32
N GLN A 230 14.20 -1.33 -18.83
CA GLN A 230 13.34 -2.39 -18.28
C GLN A 230 12.47 -1.91 -17.11
N TRP A 231 12.94 -0.97 -16.29
CA TRP A 231 12.16 -0.44 -15.17
C TRP A 231 11.03 0.49 -15.63
N GLU A 232 11.22 1.25 -16.72
CA GLU A 232 10.17 2.10 -17.31
C GLU A 232 9.06 1.24 -17.93
N ILE A 233 9.42 0.13 -18.58
CA ILE A 233 8.44 -0.85 -19.06
C ILE A 233 7.62 -1.42 -17.89
N ARG A 234 8.29 -1.77 -16.77
CA ARG A 234 7.59 -2.30 -15.59
C ARG A 234 6.64 -1.26 -14.98
N GLU A 235 7.06 -0.01 -14.92
CA GLU A 235 6.24 1.10 -14.43
C GLU A 235 4.99 1.32 -15.31
N ILE A 236 5.14 1.33 -16.64
CA ILE A 236 4.00 1.40 -17.57
C ILE A 236 3.06 0.20 -17.39
N ASN A 237 3.61 -1.01 -17.24
CA ASN A 237 2.79 -2.19 -16.98
C ASN A 237 2.00 -2.06 -15.68
N GLU A 238 2.60 -1.47 -14.64
CA GLU A 238 1.94 -1.24 -13.36
C GLU A 238 0.79 -0.25 -13.50
N ILE A 239 1.03 0.90 -14.17
CA ILE A 239 0.01 1.90 -14.49
C ILE A 239 -1.18 1.27 -15.23
N MET A 240 -0.90 0.56 -16.31
CA MET A 240 -1.94 -0.05 -17.15
C MET A 240 -2.79 -1.08 -16.40
N ASN A 241 -2.19 -1.83 -15.47
CA ASN A 241 -2.90 -2.89 -14.75
C ASN A 241 -3.63 -2.40 -13.49
N GLN A 242 -3.24 -1.25 -12.93
CA GLN A 242 -3.73 -0.82 -11.61
C GLN A 242 -4.47 0.52 -11.64
N CYS A 243 -4.16 1.39 -12.60
CA CYS A 243 -4.74 2.73 -12.71
C CYS A 243 -5.72 2.86 -13.88
N ILE A 244 -5.46 2.15 -14.98
CA ILE A 244 -6.25 2.22 -16.21
C ILE A 244 -7.38 1.17 -16.16
N THR A 245 -8.58 1.56 -16.60
CA THR A 245 -9.75 0.68 -16.70
C THR A 245 -10.19 0.53 -18.17
N GLY A 246 -10.93 -0.52 -18.50
CA GLY A 246 -11.40 -0.78 -19.87
C GLY A 246 -10.34 -1.32 -20.84
N TRP A 247 -9.22 -1.81 -20.31
CA TRP A 247 -8.13 -2.42 -21.08
C TRP A 247 -7.71 -3.75 -20.44
N ARG A 248 -7.76 -4.83 -21.22
CA ARG A 248 -7.44 -6.19 -20.77
C ARG A 248 -6.05 -6.61 -21.19
N TYR A 249 -5.22 -7.04 -20.24
CA TYR A 249 -3.90 -7.58 -20.52
C TYR A 249 -3.98 -8.92 -21.27
N PHE A 250 -3.12 -9.10 -22.29
CA PHE A 250 -2.95 -10.38 -22.96
C PHE A 250 -1.52 -10.93 -22.79
N PRO A 251 -1.36 -12.22 -22.40
CA PRO A 251 -0.04 -12.79 -22.10
C PRO A 251 0.75 -13.22 -23.35
N ASN A 252 0.08 -13.45 -24.48
CA ASN A 252 0.67 -13.97 -25.71
C ASN A 252 1.15 -12.81 -26.60
N PRO A 253 2.46 -12.70 -26.94
CA PRO A 253 2.96 -11.58 -27.73
C PRO A 253 2.31 -11.50 -29.13
N ARG A 254 1.77 -10.32 -29.46
CA ARG A 254 1.17 -9.99 -30.76
C ARG A 254 2.06 -9.02 -31.52
N MET A 255 1.87 -8.94 -32.85
CA MET A 255 2.64 -8.03 -33.69
C MET A 255 2.07 -6.61 -33.62
N PHE A 256 2.94 -5.64 -33.37
CA PHE A 256 2.66 -4.20 -33.47
C PHE A 256 3.52 -3.63 -34.59
N SER A 257 2.93 -2.84 -35.49
CA SER A 257 3.56 -2.37 -36.74
C SER A 257 4.95 -1.76 -36.52
N GLU A 258 5.09 -0.84 -35.56
CA GLU A 258 6.35 -0.12 -35.29
C GLU A 258 7.12 -0.68 -34.08
N TYR A 259 6.53 -1.62 -33.32
CA TYR A 259 7.04 -2.07 -32.02
C TYR A 259 7.40 -3.57 -31.96
N GLY A 260 7.16 -4.30 -33.06
CA GLY A 260 7.46 -5.72 -33.18
C GLY A 260 6.53 -6.61 -32.33
N ARG A 261 7.00 -7.82 -31.99
CA ARG A 261 6.22 -8.74 -31.15
C ARG A 261 6.31 -8.35 -29.68
N GLN A 262 5.20 -7.88 -29.12
CA GLN A 262 5.09 -7.43 -27.73
C GLN A 262 3.87 -8.03 -27.05
N LYS A 263 3.95 -8.19 -25.71
CA LYS A 263 2.74 -8.31 -24.88
C LYS A 263 2.12 -6.92 -24.72
N GLY A 264 0.85 -6.86 -24.36
CA GLY A 264 0.15 -5.59 -24.25
C GLY A 264 -1.26 -5.73 -23.72
N TRP A 265 -2.07 -4.73 -24.03
CA TRP A 265 -3.47 -4.65 -23.62
C TRP A 265 -4.35 -4.47 -24.84
N GLU A 266 -5.54 -5.04 -24.79
CA GLU A 266 -6.60 -4.84 -25.77
C GLU A 266 -7.77 -4.11 -25.11
N ARG A 267 -8.42 -3.20 -25.82
CA ARG A 267 -9.56 -2.46 -25.31
C ARG A 267 -10.71 -3.42 -25.05
N GLU A 268 -11.32 -3.32 -23.88
CA GLU A 268 -12.54 -4.07 -23.57
C GLU A 268 -13.67 -3.47 -24.43
N ASN A 269 -14.26 -4.28 -25.31
CA ASN A 269 -15.47 -3.83 -26.00
C ASN A 269 -16.57 -3.68 -24.95
N PRO A 270 -17.31 -2.55 -24.91
CA PRO A 270 -18.52 -2.50 -24.11
C PRO A 270 -19.40 -3.66 -24.58
N ALA A 271 -19.87 -4.47 -23.63
CA ALA A 271 -20.85 -5.51 -23.92
C ALA A 271 -21.99 -4.84 -24.69
N THR A 272 -22.12 -5.21 -25.96
CA THR A 272 -23.32 -4.93 -26.72
C THR A 272 -24.40 -5.76 -26.05
N ASP A 273 -25.31 -5.05 -25.39
CA ASP A 273 -26.58 -5.58 -24.92
C ASP A 273 -27.40 -5.94 -26.15
N SER A 274 -27.18 -7.13 -26.70
CA SER A 274 -28.07 -7.79 -27.68
C SER A 274 -27.54 -9.20 -27.99
N GLY A 275 -28.13 -10.19 -27.33
CA GLY A 275 -27.93 -11.60 -27.67
C GLY A 275 -28.59 -12.50 -26.63
N ASN A 276 -29.91 -12.68 -26.76
CA ASN A 276 -30.64 -13.75 -26.08
C ASN A 276 -29.81 -15.04 -26.06
N PRO A 277 -29.80 -15.81 -24.96
CA PRO A 277 -29.24 -17.14 -24.99
C PRO A 277 -30.07 -17.95 -25.97
N SER A 278 -29.51 -18.30 -27.13
CA SER A 278 -30.13 -19.29 -28.00
C SER A 278 -30.23 -20.58 -27.19
N GLU A 279 -31.48 -20.97 -26.95
CA GLU A 279 -31.85 -22.28 -26.46
C GLU A 279 -31.04 -23.32 -27.23
N LYS A 280 -30.25 -24.11 -26.49
CA LYS A 280 -29.83 -25.42 -26.96
C LYS A 280 -31.08 -26.27 -27.03
N THR A 281 -31.82 -26.19 -28.13
CA THR A 281 -32.71 -27.26 -28.55
C THR A 281 -31.84 -28.47 -28.87
N THR A 282 -31.90 -29.44 -27.97
CA THR A 282 -31.47 -30.82 -28.16
C THR A 282 -32.21 -31.41 -29.36
N ASP A 283 -31.52 -31.55 -30.49
CA ASP A 283 -32.00 -32.32 -31.63
C ASP A 283 -31.73 -33.81 -31.36
N ASP A 284 -32.61 -34.42 -30.56
CA ASP A 284 -32.86 -35.85 -30.57
C ASP A 284 -33.88 -36.10 -31.69
N PHE A 285 -33.40 -36.30 -32.92
CA PHE A 285 -34.21 -36.86 -34.00
C PHE A 285 -33.79 -38.30 -34.27
N VAL A 286 -34.66 -39.20 -33.87
CA VAL A 286 -34.65 -40.64 -34.19
C VAL A 286 -35.22 -40.81 -35.60
N GLU A 287 -34.45 -41.45 -36.49
CA GLU A 287 -34.99 -41.94 -37.76
C GLU A 287 -35.98 -43.08 -37.50
N VAL A 288 -37.24 -42.89 -37.91
CA VAL A 288 -38.21 -43.99 -38.02
C VAL A 288 -38.70 -44.09 -39.46
N THR A 289 -38.60 -45.33 -39.92
CA THR A 289 -38.95 -45.99 -41.17
C THR A 289 -40.37 -45.78 -41.71
N GLU A 290 -40.46 -45.64 -43.04
CA GLU A 290 -41.59 -46.06 -43.91
C GLU A 290 -40.95 -46.39 -45.29
N GLN A 291 -41.16 -47.49 -46.00
CA GLN A 291 -42.38 -48.26 -46.30
C GLN A 291 -42.03 -49.73 -46.62
N MET A 292 -42.97 -50.67 -46.43
CA MET A 292 -43.46 -51.56 -47.50
C MET A 292 -44.63 -52.44 -47.01
N GLU A 293 -45.80 -52.13 -47.58
CA GLU A 293 -46.95 -52.94 -47.97
C GLU A 293 -47.36 -54.22 -47.19
N LEU A 294 -48.60 -54.18 -46.70
CA LEU A 294 -49.44 -55.35 -46.43
C LEU A 294 -49.95 -55.97 -47.74
N PRO A 295 -50.08 -57.30 -47.77
CA PRO A 295 -51.32 -57.89 -48.27
C PRO A 295 -51.95 -58.83 -47.23
N PHE A 296 -53.28 -58.92 -47.34
CA PHE A 296 -54.25 -59.69 -46.56
C PHE A 296 -53.85 -61.14 -46.23
#